data_AF-A0A3C1R1T3-F1
#
_entry.id   AF-A0A3C1R1T3-F1
#
_cell.length_a   1.000
_cell.length_b   1.000
_cell.length_c   1.000
_cell.angle_alpha   90.00
_cell.angle_beta   90.00
_cell.angle_gamma   90.00
#
_symmetry.space_group_name_H-M   'P 1'
#
loop_
_entity.id
_entity.type
_entity.pdbx_description
1 polymer ?
#
loop_
_entity_poly.entity_id
_entity_poly.type
_entity_poly.pdbx_seq_one_letter_code
_entity_poly.pdbx_strand_id
1 'polypeptide(L)'
;MNDSTDPSGDPPPAPHGIDRLDQGRWVRLWHHGAERARGEPERTSGALTVQGDHFDLMFETPAGLVTWAVDRVPDDRPQRAWLLPLHRAAYLDFEGEVSGGRGFVRRDASGIYRLIERSFDASRRRIELDLIAERWRFECDATGTWTVVRFEDLPAVGG
;
A
#
# COMPACT_ATOMS: atom_id res chain seq x y z
N MET A 1 -14.47 43.99 -1.74
CA MET A 1 -15.74 43.43 -1.26
C MET A 1 -16.24 42.45 -2.31
N ASN A 2 -16.21 41.13 -2.13
CA ASN A 2 -15.58 40.36 -1.05
C ASN A 2 -14.69 39.29 -1.68
N ASP A 3 -13.48 39.13 -1.15
CA ASP A 3 -12.72 37.89 -1.28
C ASP A 3 -13.09 37.08 -0.02
N SER A 4 -13.90 36.05 -0.21
CA SER A 4 -14.31 35.15 0.88
C SER A 4 -13.45 33.90 0.81
N THR A 5 -12.21 34.02 1.29
CA THR A 5 -11.30 32.89 1.42
C THR A 5 -11.80 31.97 2.55
N ASP A 6 -12.51 30.90 2.18
CA ASP A 6 -13.02 29.92 3.14
C ASP A 6 -11.87 29.06 3.69
N PRO A 7 -11.59 29.09 5.02
CA PRO A 7 -10.51 28.30 5.62
C PRO A 7 -10.90 26.84 5.91
N SER A 8 -12.14 26.43 5.65
CA SER A 8 -12.64 25.06 5.91
C SER A 8 -12.36 24.05 4.78
N GLY A 9 -11.42 24.38 3.89
CA GLY A 9 -10.91 23.47 2.86
C GLY A 9 -10.15 22.28 3.45
N ASP A 10 -10.87 21.23 3.83
CA ASP A 10 -10.31 19.89 4.06
C ASP A 10 -9.35 19.56 2.90
N PRO A 11 -8.13 19.05 3.17
CA PRO A 11 -7.20 18.70 2.11
C PRO A 11 -7.85 17.67 1.19
N PRO A 12 -7.71 17.79 -0.15
CA PRO A 12 -8.32 16.84 -1.07
C PRO A 12 -7.88 15.42 -0.70
N PRO A 13 -8.81 14.44 -0.67
CA PRO A 13 -8.52 13.10 -0.20
C PRO A 13 -7.31 12.56 -0.96
N ALA A 14 -6.39 11.92 -0.23
CA ALA A 14 -5.12 11.53 -0.82
C ALA A 14 -5.41 10.60 -2.02
N PRO A 15 -4.76 10.76 -3.18
CA PRO A 15 -5.11 10.02 -4.42
C PRO A 15 -4.91 8.49 -4.33
N HIS A 16 -4.49 8.01 -3.16
CA HIS A 16 -4.23 6.62 -2.80
C HIS A 16 -5.10 6.14 -1.61
N GLY A 17 -6.02 6.95 -1.07
CA GLY A 17 -6.98 6.58 -0.03
C GLY A 17 -6.43 6.31 1.38
N ILE A 18 -5.17 6.64 1.68
CA ILE A 18 -4.53 6.38 2.99
C ILE A 18 -5.24 7.05 4.19
N ASP A 19 -6.02 8.11 3.95
CA ASP A 19 -6.90 8.76 4.93
C ASP A 19 -8.20 7.98 5.23
N ARG A 20 -8.47 6.89 4.50
CA ARG A 20 -9.67 6.04 4.60
C ARG A 20 -9.40 4.61 5.09
N LEU A 21 -8.15 4.31 5.49
CA LEU A 21 -7.85 3.12 6.27
C LEU A 21 -8.47 3.27 7.67
N ASP A 22 -9.26 2.29 8.11
CA ASP A 22 -9.75 2.21 9.49
C ASP A 22 -9.89 0.74 9.93
N GLN A 23 -10.53 -0.09 9.10
CA GLN A 23 -10.57 -1.54 9.19
C GLN A 23 -11.12 -2.11 7.88
N GLY A 24 -10.91 -3.39 7.60
CA GLY A 24 -11.46 -4.03 6.40
C GLY A 24 -10.72 -5.32 6.05
N ARG A 25 -10.96 -5.85 4.85
CA ARG A 25 -10.15 -6.97 4.32
C ARG A 25 -8.79 -6.48 3.86
N TRP A 26 -7.80 -7.36 3.92
CA TRP A 26 -6.51 -7.18 3.24
C TRP A 26 -6.13 -8.43 2.45
N VAL A 27 -5.33 -8.22 1.40
CA VAL A 27 -4.68 -9.30 0.66
C VAL A 27 -3.22 -8.94 0.39
N ARG A 28 -2.33 -9.93 0.50
CA ARG A 28 -1.00 -9.91 -0.08
C ARG A 28 -1.04 -10.79 -1.32
N LEU A 29 -0.88 -10.19 -2.49
CA LEU A 29 -0.66 -10.90 -3.74
C LEU A 29 0.85 -11.02 -3.99
N TRP A 30 1.32 -12.20 -4.40
CA TRP A 30 2.59 -12.32 -5.11
C TRP A 30 2.34 -12.01 -6.58
N HIS A 31 3.16 -11.15 -7.16
CA HIS A 31 3.00 -10.62 -8.51
C HIS A 31 4.26 -10.91 -9.33
N HIS A 32 4.16 -11.88 -10.24
CA HIS A 32 5.17 -12.14 -11.25
C HIS A 32 5.00 -11.12 -12.37
N GLY A 33 5.70 -9.99 -12.29
CA GLY A 33 5.70 -8.98 -13.35
C GLY A 33 6.36 -9.52 -14.63
N ALA A 34 5.76 -9.25 -15.78
CA ALA A 34 6.23 -9.81 -17.06
C ALA A 34 7.71 -9.47 -17.34
N GLU A 35 8.49 -10.48 -17.77
CA GLU A 35 9.90 -10.28 -18.15
C GLU A 35 10.02 -9.27 -19.32
N ARG A 36 11.00 -8.37 -19.24
CA ARG A 36 11.33 -7.50 -20.37
C ARG A 36 11.88 -8.32 -21.54
N ALA A 37 11.17 -8.29 -22.67
CA ALA A 37 11.78 -8.60 -23.96
C ALA A 37 13.03 -7.71 -24.16
N ARG A 38 14.17 -8.31 -24.51
CA ARG A 38 15.45 -7.58 -24.60
C ARG A 38 15.41 -6.59 -25.77
N GLY A 39 15.36 -5.29 -25.47
CA GLY A 39 15.56 -4.21 -26.43
C GLY A 39 14.37 -3.27 -26.67
N GLU A 40 13.22 -3.47 -26.01
CA GLU A 40 12.07 -2.57 -26.19
C GLU A 40 12.21 -1.28 -25.34
N PRO A 41 11.94 -0.08 -25.90
CA PRO A 41 12.15 1.19 -25.20
C PRO A 41 11.14 1.46 -24.08
N GLU A 42 11.59 2.28 -23.13
CA GLU A 42 10.85 2.61 -21.90
C GLU A 42 9.55 3.37 -22.17
N ARG A 43 8.41 2.69 -21.95
CA ARG A 43 7.08 3.29 -22.06
C ARG A 43 6.69 4.04 -20.79
N THR A 44 7.09 5.31 -20.71
CA THR A 44 6.64 6.23 -19.66
C THR A 44 5.13 6.41 -19.70
N SER A 45 4.43 5.76 -18.77
CA SER A 45 3.02 6.00 -18.43
C SER A 45 2.92 6.09 -16.91
N GLY A 46 2.23 7.11 -16.39
CA GLY A 46 2.33 7.58 -15.00
C GLY A 46 1.76 6.68 -13.90
N ALA A 47 1.65 5.37 -14.12
CA ALA A 47 1.44 4.39 -13.06
C ALA A 47 2.78 3.68 -12.78
N LEU A 48 3.18 3.60 -11.51
CA LEU A 48 4.35 2.79 -11.13
C LEU A 48 4.04 1.29 -11.32
N THR A 49 4.41 0.75 -12.48
CA THR A 49 4.61 -0.69 -12.64
C THR A 49 5.97 -1.07 -12.05
N VAL A 50 5.93 -1.65 -10.85
CA VAL A 50 7.07 -2.42 -10.33
C VAL A 50 7.30 -3.59 -11.29
N GLN A 51 8.56 -3.84 -11.64
CA GLN A 51 8.97 -4.76 -12.72
C GLN A 51 9.70 -5.96 -12.13
N GLY A 52 9.37 -7.15 -12.61
CA GLY A 52 9.80 -8.42 -12.02
C GLY A 52 8.92 -8.86 -10.85
N ASP A 53 9.40 -9.85 -10.10
CA ASP A 53 8.71 -10.42 -8.96
C ASP A 53 8.63 -9.43 -7.79
N HIS A 54 7.42 -9.19 -7.30
CA HIS A 54 7.14 -8.33 -6.14
C HIS A 54 5.89 -8.82 -5.39
N PHE A 55 5.52 -8.15 -4.31
CA PHE A 55 4.27 -8.37 -3.61
C PHE A 55 3.44 -7.08 -3.57
N ASP A 56 2.15 -7.20 -3.90
CA ASP A 56 1.18 -6.12 -3.72
C ASP A 56 0.47 -6.30 -2.37
N LEU A 57 0.60 -5.29 -1.51
CA LEU A 57 -0.01 -5.20 -0.19
C LEU A 57 -1.27 -4.33 -0.28
N MET A 58 -2.44 -4.96 -0.38
CA MET A 58 -3.71 -4.29 -0.66
C MET A 58 -4.65 -4.30 0.55
N PHE A 59 -5.20 -3.13 0.89
CA PHE A 59 -6.08 -2.90 2.05
C PHE A 59 -7.40 -2.26 1.63
N GLU A 60 -8.52 -2.88 2.01
CA GLU A 60 -9.87 -2.44 1.66
C GLU A 60 -10.28 -1.15 2.40
N THR A 61 -10.81 -0.18 1.65
CA THR A 61 -11.41 1.06 2.17
C THR A 61 -12.66 1.42 1.37
N PRO A 62 -13.52 2.33 1.86
CA PRO A 62 -14.67 2.83 1.10
C PRO A 62 -14.32 3.48 -0.25
N ALA A 63 -13.05 3.86 -0.49
CA ALA A 63 -12.58 4.45 -1.75
C ALA A 63 -12.03 3.42 -2.75
N GLY A 64 -11.79 2.17 -2.33
CA GLY A 64 -11.06 1.15 -3.08
C GLY A 64 -9.93 0.53 -2.28
N LEU A 65 -8.99 -0.13 -2.95
CA LEU A 65 -7.85 -0.79 -2.31
C LEU A 65 -6.63 0.14 -2.26
N VAL A 66 -6.27 0.56 -1.06
CA VAL A 66 -4.97 1.21 -0.79
C VAL A 66 -3.89 0.16 -1.01
N THR A 67 -2.93 0.44 -1.88
CA THR A 67 -1.99 -0.58 -2.37
C THR A 67 -0.55 -0.09 -2.25
N TRP A 68 0.30 -0.88 -1.58
CA TRP A 68 1.75 -0.71 -1.62
C TRP A 68 2.40 -1.92 -2.30
N ALA A 69 3.20 -1.69 -3.35
CA ALA A 69 4.10 -2.74 -3.85
C ALA A 69 5.40 -2.78 -3.01
N VAL A 70 5.97 -3.96 -2.83
CA VAL A 70 7.24 -4.21 -2.10
C VAL A 70 8.04 -5.37 -2.73
N ASP A 71 9.37 -5.34 -2.60
CA ASP A 71 10.25 -6.36 -3.19
C ASP A 71 10.14 -7.74 -2.49
N ARG A 72 9.83 -7.77 -1.18
CA ARG A 72 9.69 -8.99 -0.39
C ARG A 72 8.52 -8.91 0.59
N VAL A 73 8.06 -10.06 1.11
CA VAL A 73 7.12 -10.09 2.23
C VAL A 73 7.70 -9.28 3.41
N PRO A 74 6.92 -8.38 4.06
CA PRO A 74 7.41 -7.61 5.21
C PRO A 74 7.96 -8.48 6.35
N ASP A 75 9.20 -8.19 6.74
CA ASP A 75 9.96 -8.81 7.83
C ASP A 75 10.33 -7.75 8.89
N ASP A 76 11.19 -8.14 9.85
CA ASP A 76 11.65 -7.29 10.96
C ASP A 76 12.54 -6.10 10.52
N ARG A 77 12.82 -5.97 9.22
CA ARG A 77 13.73 -4.98 8.65
C ARG A 77 12.96 -4.02 7.73
N PRO A 78 13.07 -2.70 7.93
CA PRO A 78 12.50 -1.74 7.00
C PRO A 78 12.92 -2.02 5.55
N GLN A 79 11.94 -2.03 4.65
CA GLN A 79 12.15 -2.10 3.21
C GLN A 79 11.46 -0.93 2.53
N ARG A 80 11.86 -0.63 1.30
CA ARG A 80 11.15 0.34 0.47
C ARG A 80 9.76 -0.20 0.11
N ALA A 81 8.79 0.70 0.03
CA ALA A 81 7.48 0.44 -0.52
C ALA A 81 7.13 1.49 -1.58
N TRP A 82 6.24 1.16 -2.50
CA TRP A 82 5.71 2.09 -3.51
C TRP A 82 4.20 2.17 -3.40
N LEU A 83 3.69 3.31 -2.94
CA LEU A 83 2.26 3.58 -2.84
C LEU A 83 1.68 3.75 -4.24
N LEU A 84 0.82 2.82 -4.65
CA LEU A 84 0.20 2.76 -5.98
C LEU A 84 -1.18 3.45 -5.99
N PRO A 85 -1.75 3.78 -7.16
CA PRO A 85 -3.14 4.23 -7.26
C PRO A 85 -4.13 3.21 -6.66
N LEU A 86 -5.32 3.69 -6.27
CA LEU A 86 -6.39 2.85 -5.72
C LEU A 86 -6.76 1.70 -6.67
N HIS A 87 -6.62 0.47 -6.21
CA HIS A 87 -7.01 -0.73 -6.96
C HIS A 87 -8.50 -1.06 -6.72
N ARG A 88 -9.10 -1.84 -7.63
CA ARG A 88 -10.52 -2.23 -7.55
C ARG A 88 -10.70 -3.33 -6.51
N ALA A 89 -11.74 -3.25 -5.67
CA ALA A 89 -12.02 -4.22 -4.60
C ALA A 89 -12.06 -5.69 -5.05
N ALA A 90 -12.39 -5.96 -6.33
CA ALA A 90 -12.32 -7.29 -6.93
C ALA A 90 -10.93 -7.97 -6.84
N TYR A 91 -9.83 -7.22 -6.68
CA TYR A 91 -8.48 -7.78 -6.50
C TYR A 91 -8.27 -8.49 -5.16
N LEU A 92 -9.11 -8.26 -4.15
CA LEU A 92 -9.09 -9.03 -2.89
C LEU A 92 -9.34 -10.52 -3.14
N ASP A 93 -10.18 -10.83 -4.13
CA ASP A 93 -10.67 -12.17 -4.44
C ASP A 93 -10.14 -12.70 -5.79
N PHE A 94 -9.28 -11.95 -6.49
CA PHE A 94 -8.66 -12.32 -7.76
C PHE A 94 -7.40 -13.19 -7.60
N GLU A 95 -7.16 -14.02 -8.61
CA GLU A 95 -5.89 -14.68 -8.97
C GLU A 95 -5.88 -14.88 -10.49
N GLY A 96 -4.72 -14.92 -11.13
CA GLY A 96 -4.59 -15.17 -12.58
C GLY A 96 -3.74 -14.15 -13.35
N GLU A 97 -3.87 -14.16 -14.67
CA GLU A 97 -3.17 -13.23 -15.56
C GLU A 97 -3.62 -11.77 -15.39
N VAL A 98 -2.66 -10.86 -15.27
CA VAL A 98 -2.90 -9.43 -15.18
C VAL A 98 -3.07 -8.85 -16.59
N SER A 99 -4.28 -8.35 -16.86
CA SER A 99 -4.73 -7.92 -18.19
C SER A 99 -3.76 -6.97 -18.91
N GLY A 100 -3.57 -7.20 -20.21
CA GLY A 100 -2.59 -6.48 -21.03
C GLY A 100 -1.17 -7.03 -20.97
N GLY A 101 -1.00 -8.31 -20.59
CA GLY A 101 0.30 -9.00 -20.58
C GLY A 101 1.27 -8.46 -19.52
N ARG A 102 0.75 -7.95 -18.39
CA ARG A 102 1.56 -7.28 -17.37
C ARG A 102 2.20 -8.23 -16.35
N GLY A 103 1.69 -9.46 -16.23
CA GLY A 103 2.18 -10.44 -15.28
C GLY A 103 1.13 -11.47 -14.89
N PHE A 104 1.39 -12.20 -13.81
CA PHE A 104 0.46 -13.11 -13.14
C PHE A 104 0.43 -12.80 -11.65
N VAL A 105 -0.74 -12.85 -11.01
CA VAL A 105 -0.90 -12.69 -9.56
C VAL A 105 -1.47 -13.93 -8.89
N ARG A 106 -0.85 -14.33 -7.78
CA ARG A 106 -1.28 -15.40 -6.87
C ARG A 106 -1.56 -14.81 -5.49
N ARG A 107 -2.57 -15.29 -4.78
CA ARG A 107 -2.79 -14.95 -3.38
C ARG A 107 -1.75 -15.62 -2.50
N ASP A 108 -1.09 -14.82 -1.68
CA ASP A 108 -0.06 -15.29 -0.75
C ASP A 108 -0.56 -15.30 0.69
N ALA A 109 -1.30 -14.27 1.09
CA ALA A 109 -2.05 -14.24 2.34
C ALA A 109 -3.25 -13.28 2.23
N SER A 110 -4.21 -13.40 3.14
CA SER A 110 -5.35 -12.47 3.27
C SER A 110 -5.94 -12.56 4.66
N GLY A 111 -6.63 -11.50 5.11
CA GLY A 111 -7.30 -11.48 6.40
C GLY A 111 -8.13 -10.22 6.62
N ILE A 112 -8.36 -9.89 7.89
CA ILE A 112 -8.92 -8.62 8.33
C ILE A 112 -7.80 -7.76 8.93
N TYR A 113 -7.84 -6.46 8.71
CA TYR A 113 -6.96 -5.48 9.34
C TYR A 113 -7.76 -4.47 10.18
N ARG A 114 -7.07 -3.80 11.11
CA ARG A 114 -7.54 -2.58 11.80
C ARG A 114 -6.43 -1.53 11.85
N LEU A 115 -6.81 -0.26 11.91
CA LEU A 115 -5.89 0.85 12.17
C LEU A 115 -5.55 0.93 13.65
N ILE A 116 -4.24 1.00 13.96
CA ILE A 116 -3.71 1.27 15.30
C ILE A 116 -3.39 2.76 15.43
N GLU A 117 -2.62 3.30 14.48
CA GLU A 117 -2.15 4.69 14.47
C GLU A 117 -2.20 5.25 13.05
N ARG A 118 -2.61 6.52 12.90
CA ARG A 118 -2.36 7.31 11.70
C ARG A 118 -1.94 8.72 12.09
N SER A 119 -0.77 9.13 11.64
CA SER A 119 -0.25 10.49 11.83
C SER A 119 0.29 11.03 10.51
N PHE A 120 -0.20 12.19 10.09
CA PHE A 120 0.25 12.89 8.89
C PHE A 120 0.66 14.32 9.28
N ASP A 121 1.96 14.61 9.18
CA ASP A 121 2.51 15.96 9.33
C ASP A 121 3.16 16.45 8.02
N ALA A 122 3.74 17.64 8.03
CA ALA A 122 4.34 18.26 6.83
C ALA A 122 5.63 17.56 6.36
N SER A 123 6.23 16.71 7.18
CA SER A 123 7.53 16.04 6.97
C SER A 123 7.45 14.51 6.99
N ARG A 124 6.42 13.93 7.61
CA ARG A 124 6.26 12.47 7.75
C ARG A 124 4.80 12.04 7.61
N ARG A 125 4.60 10.82 7.11
CA ARG A 125 3.32 10.11 7.20
C ARG A 125 3.57 8.76 7.83
N ARG A 126 2.76 8.37 8.81
CA ARG A 126 2.88 7.10 9.55
C ARG A 126 1.51 6.44 9.64
N ILE A 127 1.47 5.15 9.38
CA ILE A 127 0.28 4.30 9.43
C ILE A 127 0.69 2.98 10.08
N GLU A 128 0.01 2.57 11.15
CA GLU A 128 0.18 1.27 11.78
C GLU A 128 -1.10 0.46 11.70
N LEU A 129 -0.99 -0.78 11.21
CA LEU A 129 -2.11 -1.70 11.03
C LEU A 129 -1.91 -2.98 11.85
N ASP A 130 -2.97 -3.39 12.56
CA ASP A 130 -3.15 -4.70 13.19
C ASP A 130 -3.70 -5.68 12.14
N LEU A 131 -2.99 -6.77 11.86
CA LEU A 131 -3.40 -7.85 10.94
C LEU A 131 -3.72 -9.15 11.73
N ILE A 132 -4.16 -9.03 12.99
CA ILE A 132 -4.53 -10.08 13.96
C ILE A 132 -3.37 -10.94 14.47
N ALA A 133 -2.37 -11.24 13.64
CA ALA A 133 -1.16 -11.99 14.02
C ALA A 133 0.15 -11.24 13.76
N GLU A 134 0.10 -10.13 13.04
CA GLU A 134 1.26 -9.30 12.68
C GLU A 134 0.88 -7.82 12.79
N ARG A 135 1.82 -6.94 13.14
CA ARG A 135 1.64 -5.48 13.01
C ARG A 135 2.55 -4.92 11.93
N TRP A 136 1.99 -4.12 11.03
CA TRP A 136 2.73 -3.54 9.91
C TRP A 136 2.72 -2.01 10.04
N ARG A 137 3.92 -1.40 10.02
CA ARG A 137 4.09 0.05 10.04
C ARG A 137 4.58 0.52 8.68
N PHE A 138 3.82 1.41 8.06
CA PHE A 138 4.19 2.13 6.85
C PHE A 138 4.61 3.56 7.23
N GLU A 139 5.79 4.00 6.79
CA GLU A 139 6.25 5.37 6.98
C GLU A 139 6.74 6.01 5.68
N CYS A 140 6.24 7.20 5.38
CA CYS A 140 6.74 8.10 4.36
C CYS A 140 7.64 9.15 5.01
N ASP A 141 8.83 9.37 4.45
CA ASP A 141 9.69 10.48 4.81
C ASP A 141 9.38 11.77 4.00
N ALA A 142 10.12 12.83 4.29
CA ALA A 142 9.98 14.13 3.63
C ALA A 142 10.42 14.14 2.15
N THR A 143 11.03 13.06 1.65
CA THR A 143 11.36 12.88 0.23
C THR A 143 10.22 12.24 -0.57
N GLY A 144 9.16 11.77 0.11
CA GLY A 144 8.11 10.95 -0.49
C GLY A 144 8.45 9.46 -0.54
N THR A 145 9.56 9.03 0.09
CA THR A 145 9.96 7.62 0.12
C THR A 145 9.17 6.88 1.20
N TRP A 146 8.32 5.95 0.77
CA TRP A 146 7.66 5.02 1.67
C TRP A 146 8.58 3.86 2.04
N THR A 147 8.49 3.45 3.30
CA THR A 147 9.02 2.20 3.83
C THR A 147 7.92 1.41 4.52
N VAL A 148 8.10 0.09 4.62
CA VAL A 148 7.29 -0.77 5.49
C VAL A 148 8.19 -1.67 6.34
N VAL A 149 7.76 -1.96 7.56
CA VAL A 149 8.35 -2.96 8.45
C VAL A 149 7.25 -3.75 9.15
N ARG A 150 7.45 -5.07 9.28
CA ARG A 150 6.62 -5.93 10.15
C ARG A 150 7.26 -5.98 11.53
N PHE A 151 6.43 -5.94 12.56
CA PHE A 151 6.83 -6.26 13.91
C PHE A 151 5.77 -7.17 14.53
N GLU A 152 6.24 -8.12 15.34
CA GLU A 152 5.38 -8.90 16.21
C GLU A 152 4.97 -8.01 17.39
N ASP A 153 3.80 -8.28 17.99
CA ASP A 153 3.59 -7.83 19.36
C ASP A 153 4.60 -8.57 20.24
N LEU A 154 5.55 -7.83 20.83
CA LEU A 154 6.19 -8.31 22.04
C LEU A 154 5.06 -8.57 23.04
N PRO A 155 4.87 -9.81 23.54
CA PRO A 155 3.85 -10.05 24.56
C PRO A 155 4.18 -9.13 25.74
N ALA A 156 3.20 -8.38 26.21
CA ALA A 156 3.40 -7.44 27.31
C ALA A 156 3.95 -8.21 28.52
N VAL A 157 5.25 -8.03 28.78
CA VAL A 157 5.95 -8.77 29.83
C VAL A 157 5.44 -8.25 31.17
N GLY A 158 4.48 -8.97 31.73
CA GLY A 158 3.87 -8.64 33.02
C GLY A 158 4.93 -8.63 34.12
N GLY A 159 5.04 -7.49 34.80
CA GLY A 159 5.72 -7.32 36.09
C GLY A 159 4.71 -6.97 37.16
#